data_AF-X6NVS7-F1
#
_entry.id   AF-X6NVS7-F1
#
_cell.length_a   1.000
_cell.length_b   1.000
_cell.length_c   1.000
_cell.angle_alpha   90.00
_cell.angle_beta   90.00
_cell.angle_gamma   90.00
#
_symmetry.space_group_name_H-M   'P 1'
#
loop_
_entity.id
_entity.type
_entity.pdbx_description
1 polymer ?
#
loop_
_entity_poly.entity_id
_entity_poly.type
_entity_poly.pdbx_seq_one_letter_code
_entity_poly.pdbx_strand_id
1 'polypeptide(L)'
;LQEAPQIVVFPQVEVDKFESKCYQVHVFLVPKATENEFKTPSDTDDVFDHPNYAGSRSIFGRGAECENCRIRPPYDIVIDVTHKLRDLQLSRYDAAVKVLLVETTSSDNAFVESAQTPLPDPLLTGPLFEDSKGELTQTNRESQSSDEVAALQRYLKRFGYYDDEVDGDFGPVTNQAVQDFQEASGLKPTGVVDAATKHAITSMKRCSNVDPFAKNNIKDEKSASVDYGDKYDLTYSVGESPGYLDRSKVLDCIANTVKQWSDACAVTLTYVDGADEKSNDSDIWIEWSDKTLHRENVLRFDGAGGVLGEGGHGFVLLDSAERWVIGIDEHLEKSKDVSDLNDPNTWYRGQPTISLYHTAPYYAPHKTTLTEVDKRIAVDGWGESRKKT
;
A
#
# COMPACT_ATOMS: atom_id res chain seq x y z
N LEU A 1 15.07 10.17 -15.93
CA LEU A 1 14.14 9.52 -15.00
C LEU A 1 12.80 10.20 -15.21
N GLN A 2 11.77 9.41 -15.54
CA GLN A 2 10.41 9.91 -15.70
C GLN A 2 9.91 10.35 -14.31
N GLU A 3 9.26 11.51 -14.25
CA GLU A 3 8.62 11.98 -13.00
C GLU A 3 7.61 10.92 -12.53
N ALA A 4 7.58 10.65 -11.22
CA ALA A 4 6.63 9.70 -10.67
C ALA A 4 5.21 10.27 -10.80
N PRO A 5 4.21 9.45 -11.18
CA PRO A 5 2.92 9.97 -11.60
C PRO A 5 2.12 10.53 -10.43
N GLN A 6 1.54 11.71 -10.63
CA GLN A 6 0.45 12.26 -9.82
C GLN A 6 -0.87 11.84 -10.50
N ILE A 7 -1.78 11.26 -9.73
CA ILE A 7 -2.96 10.59 -10.26
C ILE A 7 -4.23 11.06 -9.54
N VAL A 8 -5.32 11.13 -10.28
CA VAL A 8 -6.66 11.13 -9.72
C VAL A 8 -7.20 9.70 -9.74
N VAL A 9 -7.64 9.23 -8.58
CA VAL A 9 -8.17 7.89 -8.41
C VAL A 9 -9.60 7.93 -7.92
N PHE A 10 -10.46 7.15 -8.56
CA PHE A 10 -11.79 6.83 -8.05
C PHE A 10 -11.73 5.43 -7.46
N PRO A 11 -11.69 5.30 -6.12
CA PRO A 11 -11.41 4.04 -5.48
C PRO A 11 -12.66 3.15 -5.40
N GLN A 12 -12.49 1.84 -5.63
CA GLN A 12 -13.52 0.82 -5.39
C GLN A 12 -14.81 1.05 -6.20
N VAL A 13 -14.68 1.29 -7.50
CA VAL A 13 -15.83 1.48 -8.38
C VAL A 13 -16.56 0.16 -8.60
N GLU A 14 -17.82 0.10 -8.15
CA GLU A 14 -18.73 -1.02 -8.32
C GLU A 14 -19.59 -0.84 -9.58
N VAL A 15 -19.20 -1.49 -10.69
CA VAL A 15 -19.87 -1.31 -12.00
C VAL A 15 -21.31 -1.82 -12.07
N ASP A 16 -21.71 -2.73 -11.19
CA ASP A 16 -23.10 -3.20 -11.08
C ASP A 16 -24.04 -2.09 -10.58
N LYS A 17 -23.53 -1.10 -9.84
CA LYS A 17 -24.33 0.02 -9.31
C LYS A 17 -24.73 1.04 -10.36
N PHE A 18 -24.10 1.05 -11.53
CA PHE A 18 -24.34 2.04 -12.59
C PHE A 18 -25.57 1.72 -13.46
N GLU A 19 -26.47 0.82 -13.05
CA GLU A 19 -27.80 0.59 -13.65
C GLU A 19 -27.81 0.49 -15.19
N SER A 20 -26.84 -0.22 -15.78
CA SER A 20 -26.69 -0.40 -17.24
C SER A 20 -26.32 0.86 -18.03
N LYS A 21 -25.87 1.91 -17.34
CA LYS A 21 -25.36 3.14 -17.94
C LYS A 21 -23.85 3.08 -18.09
N CYS A 22 -23.36 3.66 -19.19
CA CYS A 22 -21.93 3.86 -19.43
C CYS A 22 -21.62 5.35 -19.34
N TYR A 23 -20.44 5.66 -18.81
CA TYR A 23 -20.02 7.05 -18.62
C TYR A 23 -18.61 7.28 -19.13
N GLN A 24 -18.38 8.45 -19.72
CA GLN A 24 -17.05 9.01 -19.86
C GLN A 24 -16.82 9.97 -18.69
N VAL A 25 -15.83 9.67 -17.85
CA VAL A 25 -15.42 10.50 -16.72
C VAL A 25 -14.34 11.46 -17.20
N HIS A 26 -14.56 12.76 -17.03
CA HIS A 26 -13.61 13.81 -17.35
C HIS A 26 -13.16 14.52 -16.08
N VAL A 27 -11.85 14.70 -15.95
CA VAL A 27 -11.21 15.33 -14.79
C VAL A 27 -10.57 16.64 -15.20
N PHE A 28 -10.74 17.64 -14.35
CA PHE A 28 -10.13 18.96 -14.47
C PHE A 28 -9.43 19.32 -13.16
N LEU A 29 -8.33 20.08 -13.27
CA LEU A 29 -7.59 20.57 -12.12
C LEU A 29 -7.62 22.09 -12.07
N VAL A 30 -7.95 22.62 -10.88
CA VAL A 30 -7.96 24.06 -10.60
C VAL A 30 -7.24 24.34 -9.28
N PRO A 31 -6.68 25.54 -9.07
CA PRO A 31 -6.19 25.95 -7.76
C PRO A 31 -7.34 25.95 -6.73
N LYS A 32 -7.12 25.38 -5.55
CA LYS A 32 -8.10 25.37 -4.44
C LYS A 32 -8.59 26.78 -4.10
N ALA A 33 -7.69 27.76 -4.11
CA ALA A 33 -8.00 29.16 -3.81
C ALA A 33 -9.04 29.77 -4.77
N THR A 34 -9.14 29.27 -6.01
CA THR A 34 -10.04 29.77 -7.05
C THR A 34 -11.00 28.68 -7.52
N GLU A 35 -11.24 27.65 -6.71
CA GLU A 35 -12.04 26.49 -7.11
C GLU A 35 -13.47 26.88 -7.50
N ASN A 36 -14.03 27.89 -6.82
CA ASN A 36 -15.37 28.42 -7.08
C ASN A 36 -15.48 29.18 -8.41
N GLU A 37 -14.35 29.48 -9.06
CA GLU A 37 -14.30 30.16 -10.35
C GLU A 37 -14.30 29.19 -11.54
N PHE A 38 -14.27 27.86 -11.27
CA PHE A 38 -14.32 26.84 -12.31
C PHE A 38 -15.58 26.99 -13.17
N LYS A 39 -15.39 27.05 -14.49
CA LYS A 39 -16.46 27.09 -15.47
C LYS A 39 -16.56 25.75 -16.16
N THR A 40 -17.72 25.12 -16.06
CA THR A 40 -18.05 23.92 -16.84
C THR A 40 -17.98 24.27 -18.34
N PRO A 41 -17.39 23.39 -19.18
CA PRO A 41 -17.48 23.52 -20.63
C PRO A 41 -18.94 23.69 -21.10
N SER A 42 -19.15 24.45 -22.18
CA SER A 42 -20.48 24.69 -22.74
C SER A 42 -21.09 23.43 -23.36
N ASP A 43 -20.25 22.62 -24.00
CA ASP A 43 -20.63 21.39 -24.68
C ASP A 43 -19.60 20.27 -24.39
N THR A 44 -20.02 19.02 -24.58
CA THR A 44 -19.18 17.84 -24.53
C THR A 44 -18.01 17.85 -25.53
N ASP A 45 -18.17 18.52 -26.68
CA ASP A 45 -17.12 18.65 -27.69
C ASP A 45 -15.98 19.56 -27.21
N ASP A 46 -16.27 20.54 -26.34
CA ASP A 46 -15.30 21.53 -25.83
C ASP A 46 -14.43 21.01 -24.68
N VAL A 47 -14.71 19.81 -24.16
CA VAL A 47 -14.09 19.28 -22.95
C VAL A 47 -12.57 19.17 -23.07
N PHE A 48 -12.10 18.67 -24.20
CA PHE A 48 -10.67 18.40 -24.42
C PHE A 48 -9.84 19.68 -24.59
N ASP A 49 -10.46 20.75 -25.06
CA ASP A 49 -9.83 22.05 -25.27
C ASP A 49 -9.86 22.93 -24.01
N HIS A 50 -10.56 22.49 -22.97
CA HIS A 50 -10.70 23.26 -21.74
C HIS A 50 -9.33 23.46 -21.05
N PRO A 51 -8.98 24.70 -20.64
CA PRO A 51 -7.66 25.02 -20.10
C PRO A 51 -7.33 24.30 -18.78
N ASN A 52 -8.33 23.73 -18.09
CA ASN A 52 -8.13 22.94 -16.87
C ASN A 52 -8.25 21.42 -17.09
N TYR A 53 -8.52 20.95 -18.32
CA TYR A 53 -8.68 19.53 -18.58
C TYR A 53 -7.40 18.75 -18.27
N ALA A 54 -7.55 17.63 -17.55
CA ALA A 54 -6.45 16.83 -17.02
C ALA A 54 -6.47 15.39 -17.54
N GLY A 55 -7.63 14.85 -17.91
CA GLY A 55 -7.73 13.51 -18.49
C GLY A 55 -9.12 12.91 -18.40
N SER A 56 -9.27 11.69 -18.94
CA SER A 56 -10.53 10.96 -18.88
C SER A 56 -10.38 9.44 -18.88
N ARG A 57 -11.42 8.75 -18.40
CA ARG A 57 -11.58 7.29 -18.39
C ARG A 57 -13.04 6.92 -18.63
N SER A 58 -13.26 5.74 -19.17
CA SER A 58 -14.60 5.21 -19.42
C SER A 58 -15.03 4.24 -18.33
N ILE A 59 -16.31 4.28 -17.97
CA ILE A 59 -17.00 3.30 -17.13
C ILE A 59 -17.97 2.54 -18.02
N PHE A 60 -17.79 1.23 -18.10
CA PHE A 60 -18.67 0.35 -18.85
C PHE A 60 -19.52 -0.48 -17.89
N GLY A 61 -20.71 0.02 -17.57
CA GLY A 61 -21.72 -0.71 -16.81
C GLY A 61 -22.77 -1.29 -17.75
N ARG A 62 -22.86 -2.62 -17.87
CA ARG A 62 -24.05 -3.29 -18.44
C ARG A 62 -25.09 -3.65 -17.36
N GLY A 63 -24.89 -3.16 -16.14
CA GLY A 63 -25.80 -3.29 -15.00
C GLY A 63 -26.01 -4.72 -14.51
N ALA A 64 -27.04 -4.91 -13.68
CA ALA A 64 -27.36 -6.18 -13.04
C ALA A 64 -27.74 -7.31 -14.01
N GLU A 65 -28.05 -6.99 -15.27
CA GLU A 65 -28.36 -8.00 -16.29
C GLU A 65 -27.11 -8.64 -16.91
N CYS A 66 -25.93 -8.06 -16.65
CA CYS A 66 -24.66 -8.63 -17.09
C CYS A 66 -24.03 -9.44 -15.96
N GLU A 67 -23.99 -10.76 -16.12
CA GLU A 67 -23.35 -11.68 -15.17
C GLU A 67 -21.89 -11.28 -14.87
N ASN A 68 -21.13 -10.93 -15.91
CA ASN A 68 -19.76 -10.41 -15.76
C ASN A 68 -19.67 -9.12 -14.95
N CYS A 69 -20.68 -8.22 -15.00
CA CYS A 69 -20.67 -7.01 -14.18
C CYS A 69 -20.97 -7.31 -12.71
N ARG A 70 -21.83 -8.30 -12.44
CA ARG A 70 -22.22 -8.71 -11.08
C ARG A 70 -21.13 -9.47 -10.33
N ILE A 71 -20.35 -10.29 -11.03
CA ILE A 71 -19.26 -11.07 -10.42
C ILE A 71 -17.93 -10.33 -10.41
N ARG A 72 -17.84 -9.17 -11.09
CA ARG A 72 -16.60 -8.41 -11.17
C ARG A 72 -16.31 -7.75 -9.82
N PRO A 73 -15.12 -7.97 -9.24
CA PRO A 73 -14.68 -7.24 -8.05
C PRO A 73 -14.64 -5.72 -8.30
N PRO A 74 -14.85 -4.89 -7.26
CA PRO A 74 -14.58 -3.46 -7.35
C PRO A 74 -13.17 -3.21 -7.86
N TYR A 75 -12.99 -2.15 -8.65
CA TYR A 75 -11.68 -1.75 -9.17
C TYR A 75 -11.53 -0.24 -9.18
N ASP A 76 -10.28 0.19 -9.30
CA ASP A 76 -9.94 1.61 -9.23
C ASP A 76 -9.82 2.21 -10.63
N ILE A 77 -10.38 3.41 -10.80
CA ILE A 77 -10.20 4.17 -12.04
C ILE A 77 -9.08 5.18 -11.80
N VAL A 78 -8.00 5.06 -12.57
CA VAL A 78 -6.80 5.90 -12.44
C VAL A 78 -6.63 6.79 -13.68
N ILE A 79 -6.48 8.09 -13.44
CA ILE A 79 -6.19 9.12 -14.44
C ILE A 79 -4.87 9.79 -14.07
N ASP A 80 -3.86 9.70 -14.94
CA ASP A 80 -2.59 10.43 -14.78
C ASP A 80 -2.81 11.91 -15.08
N VAL A 81 -2.54 12.76 -14.09
CA VAL A 81 -2.70 14.21 -14.16
C VAL A 81 -1.37 14.96 -14.00
N THR A 82 -0.24 14.23 -14.02
CA THR A 82 1.11 14.76 -13.78
C THR A 82 1.44 15.92 -14.71
N HIS A 83 1.18 15.74 -16.01
CA HIS A 83 1.42 16.79 -16.99
C HIS A 83 0.59 18.04 -16.68
N LYS A 84 -0.65 17.84 -16.22
CA LYS A 84 -1.55 18.96 -15.99
C LYS A 84 -1.17 19.77 -14.75
N LEU A 85 -0.79 19.13 -13.66
CA LEU A 85 -0.24 19.82 -12.48
C LEU A 85 1.01 20.63 -12.85
N ARG A 86 1.90 20.04 -13.65
CA ARG A 86 3.11 20.73 -14.14
C ARG A 86 2.78 21.96 -14.99
N ASP A 87 1.85 21.84 -15.94
CA ASP A 87 1.42 22.95 -16.79
C ASP A 87 0.83 24.11 -15.97
N LEU A 88 0.09 23.77 -14.91
CA LEU A 88 -0.50 24.74 -13.99
C LEU A 88 0.50 25.26 -12.95
N GLN A 89 1.71 24.69 -12.88
CA GLN A 89 2.71 24.96 -11.83
C GLN A 89 2.10 24.85 -10.42
N LEU A 90 1.27 23.84 -10.24
CA LEU A 90 0.43 23.67 -9.06
C LEU A 90 0.85 22.41 -8.31
N SER A 91 1.07 22.54 -6.99
CA SER A 91 1.22 21.37 -6.12
C SER A 91 -0.09 20.58 -6.10
N ARG A 92 -0.02 19.25 -5.99
CA ARG A 92 -1.23 18.44 -5.76
C ARG A 92 -2.00 18.87 -4.50
N TYR A 93 -1.31 19.42 -3.51
CA TYR A 93 -1.91 19.85 -2.24
C TYR A 93 -2.66 21.17 -2.38
N ASP A 94 -2.32 21.97 -3.39
CA ASP A 94 -3.00 23.22 -3.72
C ASP A 94 -4.02 23.07 -4.86
N ALA A 95 -4.21 21.85 -5.37
CA ALA A 95 -5.14 21.53 -6.44
C ALA A 95 -6.48 20.97 -5.94
N ALA A 96 -7.56 21.39 -6.58
CA ALA A 96 -8.88 20.80 -6.46
C ALA A 96 -9.23 20.03 -7.74
N VAL A 97 -9.90 18.89 -7.55
CA VAL A 97 -10.36 18.02 -8.64
C VAL A 97 -11.81 18.36 -8.97
N LYS A 98 -12.08 18.70 -10.22
CA LYS A 98 -13.46 18.81 -10.75
C LYS A 98 -13.73 17.63 -11.67
N VAL A 99 -14.93 17.06 -11.54
CA VAL A 99 -15.34 15.86 -12.26
C VAL A 99 -16.63 16.17 -13.02
N LEU A 100 -16.62 15.87 -14.31
CA LEU A 100 -17.82 15.90 -15.15
C LEU A 100 -17.96 14.54 -15.83
N LEU A 101 -19.17 13.98 -15.85
CA LEU A 101 -19.45 12.74 -16.55
C LEU A 101 -20.28 13.04 -17.79
N VAL A 102 -20.10 12.24 -18.83
CA VAL A 102 -20.99 12.22 -20.00
C VAL A 102 -21.57 10.81 -20.09
N GLU A 103 -22.90 10.67 -20.05
CA GLU A 103 -23.55 9.37 -20.22
C GLU A 103 -23.51 8.96 -21.69
N THR A 104 -22.74 7.91 -22.01
CA THR A 104 -22.51 7.47 -23.40
C THR A 104 -23.53 6.42 -23.87
N THR A 105 -24.44 5.98 -23.00
CA THR A 105 -25.57 5.09 -23.34
C THR A 105 -26.76 5.84 -23.90
N SER A 106 -26.88 7.13 -23.60
CA SER A 106 -27.93 8.02 -24.11
C SER A 106 -27.41 8.85 -25.28
N SER A 107 -28.33 9.35 -26.12
CA SER A 107 -27.99 10.30 -27.20
C SER A 107 -27.97 11.77 -26.73
N ASP A 108 -28.18 12.01 -25.44
CA ASP A 108 -28.48 13.35 -24.92
C ASP A 108 -27.22 14.22 -24.81
N ASN A 109 -26.01 13.65 -24.97
CA ASN A 109 -24.70 14.32 -24.93
C ASN A 109 -24.62 15.42 -23.84
N ALA A 110 -25.18 15.12 -22.66
CA ALA A 110 -25.27 16.07 -21.56
C ALA A 110 -24.29 15.70 -20.44
N PHE A 111 -23.81 16.73 -19.74
CA PHE A 111 -23.03 16.53 -18.53
C PHE A 111 -23.90 16.02 -17.38
N VAL A 112 -23.36 15.06 -16.64
CA VAL A 112 -23.92 14.50 -15.41
C VAL A 112 -22.96 14.82 -14.27
N GLU A 113 -23.48 15.34 -13.18
CA GLU A 113 -22.70 15.59 -11.97
C GLU A 113 -22.32 14.27 -11.30
N SER A 114 -21.08 14.15 -10.80
CA SER A 114 -20.61 12.91 -10.15
C SER A 114 -21.49 12.50 -8.97
N ALA A 115 -21.99 13.47 -8.20
CA ALA A 115 -22.87 13.26 -7.05
C ALA A 115 -24.21 12.59 -7.41
N GLN A 116 -24.60 12.60 -8.68
CA GLN A 116 -25.81 11.94 -9.19
C GLN A 116 -25.54 10.51 -9.65
N THR A 117 -24.31 10.02 -9.49
CA THR A 117 -23.87 8.70 -9.92
C THR A 117 -23.27 7.92 -8.75
N PRO A 118 -23.13 6.60 -8.86
CA PRO A 118 -22.41 5.78 -7.88
C PRO A 118 -20.89 6.00 -7.87
N LEU A 119 -20.35 6.91 -8.69
CA LEU A 119 -18.92 7.18 -8.75
C LEU A 119 -18.44 7.75 -7.41
N PRO A 120 -17.46 7.10 -6.75
CA PRO A 120 -16.87 7.59 -5.51
C PRO A 120 -16.21 8.96 -5.67
N ASP A 121 -15.98 9.67 -4.56
CA ASP A 121 -15.23 10.93 -4.61
C ASP A 121 -13.79 10.69 -5.10
N PRO A 122 -13.25 11.58 -5.95
CA PRO A 122 -11.89 11.47 -6.44
C PRO A 122 -10.87 11.72 -5.33
N LEU A 123 -9.82 10.92 -5.32
CA LEU A 123 -8.61 11.16 -4.53
C LEU A 123 -7.49 11.64 -5.47
N LEU A 124 -7.00 12.86 -5.27
CA LEU A 124 -5.76 13.31 -5.89
C LEU A 124 -4.57 12.88 -5.03
N THR A 125 -3.75 11.98 -5.56
CA THR A 125 -2.62 11.37 -4.85
C THR A 125 -1.41 11.20 -5.77
N GLY A 126 -0.30 10.76 -5.19
CA GLY A 126 0.95 10.54 -5.89
C GLY A 126 2.03 10.09 -4.90
N PRO A 127 3.32 10.28 -5.23
CA PRO A 127 4.43 9.97 -4.34
C PRO A 127 4.27 10.66 -2.99
N LEU A 128 4.66 9.98 -1.91
CA LEU A 128 4.54 10.50 -0.54
C LEU A 128 5.11 11.92 -0.38
N PHE A 129 6.26 12.18 -1.01
CA PHE A 129 6.88 13.51 -1.08
C PHE A 129 6.78 14.05 -2.50
N GLU A 130 6.31 15.27 -2.66
CA GLU A 130 6.31 15.98 -3.94
C GLU A 130 7.71 16.56 -4.22
N ASP A 131 8.32 17.17 -3.20
CA ASP A 131 9.70 17.62 -3.27
C ASP A 131 10.64 16.51 -2.77
N SER A 132 11.25 15.77 -3.70
CA SER A 132 12.24 14.74 -3.35
C SER A 132 13.59 15.28 -2.87
N LYS A 133 13.87 16.59 -3.06
CA LYS A 133 15.18 17.20 -2.79
C LYS A 133 15.18 18.15 -1.59
N GLY A 134 14.07 18.83 -1.33
CA GLY A 134 13.91 19.69 -0.18
C GLY A 134 13.97 18.91 1.13
N GLU A 135 14.36 19.59 2.20
CA GLU A 135 14.47 19.02 3.53
C GLU A 135 13.25 19.42 4.37
N LEU A 136 12.69 18.47 5.13
CA LEU A 136 11.74 18.79 6.21
C LEU A 136 12.49 18.76 7.54
N THR A 137 12.31 19.79 8.35
CA THR A 137 13.02 19.94 9.63
C THR A 137 12.29 20.91 10.55
N GLN A 138 12.48 20.72 11.84
CA GLN A 138 11.96 21.61 12.87
C GLN A 138 12.41 23.07 12.69
N THR A 139 13.61 23.30 12.13
CA THR A 139 14.14 24.66 11.93
C THR A 139 13.49 25.43 10.78
N ASN A 140 12.88 24.73 9.82
CA ASN A 140 12.27 25.32 8.61
C ASN A 140 10.74 25.20 8.63
N ARG A 141 10.15 25.09 9.84
CA ARG A 141 8.73 24.86 10.07
C ARG A 141 7.81 25.79 9.29
N GLU A 142 8.17 27.06 9.14
CA GLU A 142 7.34 28.09 8.51
C GLU A 142 7.37 28.06 6.97
N SER A 143 8.40 27.47 6.36
CA SER A 143 8.60 27.49 4.90
C SER A 143 8.34 26.16 4.20
N GLN A 144 8.09 25.10 4.97
CA GLN A 144 7.83 23.76 4.44
C GLN A 144 6.34 23.49 4.26
N SER A 145 5.99 22.56 3.38
CA SER A 145 4.60 22.18 3.13
C SER A 145 4.01 21.44 4.32
N SER A 146 2.94 21.98 4.91
CA SER A 146 2.19 21.31 5.99
C SER A 146 1.61 19.97 5.55
N ASP A 147 1.21 19.85 4.28
CA ASP A 147 0.68 18.60 3.75
C ASP A 147 1.75 17.52 3.56
N GLU A 148 2.98 17.89 3.19
CA GLU A 148 4.11 16.95 3.14
C GLU A 148 4.51 16.50 4.55
N VAL A 149 4.47 17.41 5.53
CA VAL A 149 4.69 17.05 6.94
C VAL A 149 3.58 16.14 7.44
N ALA A 150 2.32 16.39 7.09
CA ALA A 150 1.21 15.52 7.45
C ALA A 150 1.34 14.14 6.79
N ALA A 151 1.83 14.06 5.54
CA ALA A 151 2.13 12.78 4.89
C ALA A 151 3.24 12.01 5.62
N LEU A 152 4.32 12.69 6.01
CA LEU A 152 5.38 12.12 6.85
C LEU A 152 4.83 11.63 8.20
N GLN A 153 4.05 12.44 8.90
CA GLN A 153 3.46 12.07 10.19
C GLN A 153 2.55 10.84 10.05
N ARG A 154 1.73 10.75 8.99
CA ARG A 154 0.92 9.53 8.72
C ARG A 154 1.80 8.30 8.51
N TYR A 155 2.89 8.43 7.75
CA TYR A 155 3.85 7.34 7.56
C TYR A 155 4.49 6.91 8.90
N LEU A 156 5.02 7.87 9.66
CA LEU A 156 5.64 7.61 10.95
C LEU A 156 4.64 7.01 11.94
N LYS A 157 3.39 7.51 11.96
CA LYS A 157 2.32 6.99 12.81
C LYS A 157 1.95 5.57 12.44
N ARG A 158 1.81 5.28 11.15
CA ARG A 158 1.53 3.94 10.62
C ARG A 158 2.54 2.91 11.10
N PHE A 159 3.81 3.27 11.14
CA PHE A 159 4.89 2.37 11.55
C PHE A 159 5.29 2.51 13.03
N GLY A 160 4.52 3.27 13.80
CA GLY A 160 4.70 3.42 15.25
C GLY A 160 5.86 4.31 15.67
N TYR A 161 6.37 5.21 14.84
CA TYR A 161 7.35 6.21 15.26
C TYR A 161 6.68 7.47 15.82
N TYR A 162 5.41 7.71 15.49
CA TYR A 162 4.67 8.91 15.86
C TYR A 162 3.36 8.53 16.55
N ASP A 163 3.06 9.13 17.69
CA ASP A 163 1.88 8.81 18.52
C ASP A 163 0.91 9.99 18.73
N ASP A 164 1.22 11.16 18.18
CA ASP A 164 0.40 12.37 18.29
C ASP A 164 -0.57 12.53 17.10
N GLU A 165 -1.40 13.57 17.11
CA GLU A 165 -2.29 13.94 16.01
C GLU A 165 -1.51 14.37 14.77
N VAL A 166 -2.07 14.05 13.60
CA VAL A 166 -1.51 14.47 12.32
C VAL A 166 -2.00 15.89 12.05
N ASP A 167 -1.15 16.87 12.34
CA ASP A 167 -1.46 18.30 12.26
C ASP A 167 -0.68 19.03 11.15
N GLY A 168 0.27 18.35 10.48
CA GLY A 168 1.12 18.95 9.47
C GLY A 168 2.20 19.87 10.04
N ASP A 169 2.44 19.84 11.35
CA ASP A 169 3.48 20.60 12.03
C ASP A 169 4.73 19.75 12.31
N PHE A 170 5.91 20.23 11.90
CA PHE A 170 7.16 19.56 12.24
C PHE A 170 7.67 20.06 13.59
N GLY A 171 6.92 19.70 14.63
CA GLY A 171 7.25 20.00 16.02
C GLY A 171 8.30 19.06 16.61
N PRO A 172 8.61 19.21 17.91
CA PRO A 172 9.54 18.34 18.63
C PRO A 172 9.17 16.85 18.55
N VAL A 173 7.87 16.52 18.57
CA VAL A 173 7.38 15.13 18.47
C VAL A 173 7.70 14.54 17.10
N THR A 174 7.44 15.27 16.01
CA THR A 174 7.81 14.84 14.66
C THR A 174 9.31 14.71 14.50
N ASN A 175 10.10 15.64 15.08
CA ASN A 175 11.56 15.54 15.05
C ASN A 175 12.08 14.27 15.73
N GLN A 176 11.55 13.94 16.90
CA GLN A 176 11.92 12.71 17.61
C GLN A 176 11.51 11.46 16.83
N ALA A 177 10.29 11.44 16.27
CA ALA A 177 9.81 10.34 15.44
C ALA A 177 10.70 10.09 14.22
N VAL A 178 11.19 11.17 13.57
CA VAL A 178 12.15 11.07 12.46
C VAL A 178 13.48 10.50 12.91
N GLN A 179 14.01 10.93 14.07
CA GLN A 179 15.25 10.36 14.61
C GLN A 179 15.13 8.87 14.90
N ASP A 180 14.01 8.44 15.49
CA ASP A 180 13.76 7.03 15.80
C ASP A 180 13.62 6.19 14.52
N PHE A 181 12.93 6.72 13.50
CA PHE A 181 12.88 6.09 12.18
C PHE A 181 14.25 5.98 11.52
N GLN A 182 15.06 7.05 11.57
CA GLN A 182 16.40 7.07 11.01
C GLN A 182 17.29 6.04 11.69
N GLU A 183 17.28 5.97 13.02
CA GLU A 183 18.01 4.97 13.78
C GLU A 183 17.56 3.54 13.40
N ALA A 184 16.24 3.30 13.32
CA ALA A 184 15.67 2.01 12.88
C ALA A 184 16.07 1.63 11.45
N SER A 185 16.25 2.61 10.58
CA SER A 185 16.65 2.43 9.19
C SER A 185 18.17 2.40 8.99
N GLY A 186 18.97 2.40 10.06
CA GLY A 186 20.43 2.40 9.99
C GLY A 186 21.04 3.73 9.49
N LEU A 187 20.25 4.80 9.47
CA LEU A 187 20.67 6.15 9.15
C LEU A 187 21.17 6.88 10.41
N LYS A 188 21.90 7.98 10.21
CA LYS A 188 22.24 8.87 11.33
C LYS A 188 20.96 9.58 11.81
N PRO A 189 20.64 9.55 13.12
CA PRO A 189 19.43 10.19 13.66
C PRO A 189 19.63 11.71 13.75
N THR A 190 19.47 12.41 12.63
CA THR A 190 19.64 13.86 12.53
C THR A 190 18.34 14.63 12.83
N GLY A 191 17.18 13.98 12.70
CA GLY A 191 15.87 14.63 12.77
C GLY A 191 15.54 15.49 11.54
N VAL A 192 16.39 15.45 10.51
CA VAL A 192 16.20 16.14 9.23
C VAL A 192 15.79 15.12 8.18
N VAL A 193 14.66 15.34 7.52
CA VAL A 193 14.16 14.48 6.44
C VAL A 193 14.79 14.92 5.13
N ASP A 194 16.04 14.51 4.95
CA ASP A 194 16.85 14.74 3.75
C ASP A 194 16.53 13.72 2.64
N ALA A 195 17.22 13.84 1.50
CA ALA A 195 17.04 12.93 0.36
C ALA A 195 17.29 11.45 0.72
N ALA A 196 18.23 11.16 1.64
CA ALA A 196 18.50 9.79 2.08
C ALA A 196 17.34 9.24 2.94
N THR A 197 16.79 10.07 3.82
CA THR A 197 15.62 9.72 4.65
C THR A 197 14.38 9.56 3.79
N LYS A 198 14.13 10.46 2.83
CA LYS A 198 13.02 10.34 1.86
C LYS A 198 13.17 9.09 1.01
N HIS A 199 14.38 8.76 0.58
CA HIS A 199 14.65 7.52 -0.16
C HIS A 199 14.35 6.30 0.70
N ALA A 200 14.85 6.25 1.95
CA ALA A 200 14.54 5.17 2.87
C ALA A 200 13.02 5.02 3.08
N ILE A 201 12.27 6.11 3.21
CA ILE A 201 10.81 6.06 3.36
C ILE A 201 10.12 5.50 2.10
N THR A 202 10.56 5.91 0.91
CA THR A 202 9.85 5.66 -0.37
C THR A 202 10.29 4.42 -1.12
N SER A 203 11.51 3.91 -0.90
CA SER A 203 12.02 2.74 -1.61
C SER A 203 12.21 1.53 -0.72
N MET A 204 12.02 1.68 0.59
CA MET A 204 12.08 0.56 1.51
C MET A 204 10.89 -0.35 1.25
N LYS A 205 11.20 -1.53 0.73
CA LYS A 205 10.27 -2.64 0.70
C LYS A 205 10.04 -3.11 2.13
N ARG A 206 8.78 -3.02 2.54
CA ARG A 206 8.35 -3.04 3.92
C ARG A 206 7.06 -3.87 4.08
N CYS A 207 6.72 -4.35 5.27
CA CYS A 207 5.37 -4.84 5.62
C CYS A 207 4.63 -3.76 6.41
N SER A 208 3.31 -3.90 6.42
CA SER A 208 2.39 -2.90 6.94
C SER A 208 2.29 -2.88 8.47
N ASN A 209 2.92 -3.83 9.18
CA ASN A 209 2.93 -3.93 10.64
C ASN A 209 3.82 -2.84 11.28
N VAL A 210 3.47 -2.42 12.51
CA VAL A 210 4.26 -1.46 13.31
C VAL A 210 5.68 -1.98 13.52
N ASP A 211 6.68 -1.09 13.53
CA ASP A 211 8.07 -1.47 13.75
C ASP A 211 8.31 -1.84 15.22
N PRO A 212 8.92 -3.00 15.51
CA PRO A 212 9.13 -3.46 16.89
C PRO A 212 10.18 -2.62 17.63
N PHE A 213 10.92 -1.78 16.91
CA PHE A 213 11.92 -0.86 17.44
C PHE A 213 11.36 0.53 17.70
N ALA A 214 10.12 0.77 17.29
CA ALA A 214 9.51 2.06 17.42
C ALA A 214 9.29 2.35 18.92
N LYS A 215 9.88 3.43 19.42
CA LYS A 215 10.05 3.68 20.85
C LYS A 215 8.78 4.17 21.55
N ASN A 216 7.67 4.32 20.83
CA ASN A 216 6.45 4.93 21.35
C ASN A 216 5.48 3.92 22.03
N ASN A 217 5.91 2.69 22.28
CA ASN A 217 5.11 1.62 22.88
C ASN A 217 3.81 1.27 22.14
N ILE A 218 3.62 1.73 20.89
CA ILE A 218 2.47 1.32 20.08
C ILE A 218 2.65 -0.17 19.76
N LYS A 219 1.72 -0.97 20.28
CA LYS A 219 1.58 -2.37 19.90
C LYS A 219 0.67 -2.43 18.68
N ASP A 220 1.07 -3.18 17.68
CA ASP A 220 0.17 -3.51 16.59
C ASP A 220 -0.90 -4.49 17.15
N GLU A 221 -2.17 -4.12 17.10
CA GLU A 221 -3.25 -4.94 17.67
C GLU A 221 -3.47 -6.22 16.85
N LYS A 222 -3.17 -6.17 15.54
CA LYS A 222 -3.25 -7.32 14.61
C LYS A 222 -2.11 -8.33 14.77
N SER A 223 -1.23 -7.99 15.68
CA SER A 223 0.10 -8.50 15.90
C SER A 223 0.17 -9.24 17.24
N ALA A 224 -0.90 -9.17 18.03
CA ALA A 224 -1.04 -9.98 19.22
C ALA A 224 -0.82 -11.46 18.88
N SER A 225 -0.04 -12.15 19.71
CA SER A 225 0.25 -13.58 19.56
C SER A 225 -1.05 -14.38 19.43
N VAL A 226 -1.18 -15.18 18.37
CA VAL A 226 -2.18 -16.26 18.36
C VAL A 226 -1.76 -17.28 19.42
N ASP A 227 -2.68 -17.59 20.32
CA ASP A 227 -2.50 -18.69 21.25
C ASP A 227 -2.85 -19.99 20.53
N TYR A 228 -1.82 -20.70 20.09
CA TYR A 228 -1.95 -22.03 19.51
C TYR A 228 -2.06 -23.14 20.59
N GLY A 229 -2.09 -22.78 21.87
CA GLY A 229 -2.14 -23.70 22.99
C GLY A 229 -0.95 -24.66 23.00
N ASP A 230 -1.23 -25.95 23.18
CA ASP A 230 -0.25 -27.04 23.12
C ASP A 230 -0.10 -27.66 21.72
N LYS A 231 -0.59 -27.01 20.66
CA LYS A 231 -0.53 -27.53 19.29
C LYS A 231 0.89 -27.42 18.73
N TYR A 232 1.44 -28.52 18.21
CA TYR A 232 2.74 -28.56 17.52
C TYR A 232 2.60 -28.95 16.05
N ASP A 233 1.42 -29.38 15.63
CA ASP A 233 1.04 -29.83 14.31
C ASP A 233 0.13 -28.79 13.65
N LEU A 234 0.73 -27.71 13.20
CA LEU A 234 0.04 -26.62 12.53
C LEU A 234 -0.17 -26.93 11.05
N THR A 235 -1.23 -26.38 10.47
CA THR A 235 -1.53 -26.44 9.03
C THR A 235 -1.40 -25.07 8.40
N TYR A 236 -1.01 -25.04 7.12
CA TYR A 236 -1.03 -23.80 6.35
C TYR A 236 -1.64 -23.99 4.97
N SER A 237 -2.31 -22.97 4.46
CA SER A 237 -2.88 -22.92 3.12
C SER A 237 -2.30 -21.76 2.31
N VAL A 238 -2.36 -21.87 0.98
CA VAL A 238 -1.95 -20.81 0.06
C VAL A 238 -3.12 -20.55 -0.89
N GLY A 239 -3.67 -19.35 -0.88
CA GLY A 239 -4.73 -18.89 -1.78
C GLY A 239 -4.25 -18.70 -3.22
N GLU A 240 -5.09 -18.09 -4.06
CA GLU A 240 -4.78 -17.84 -5.47
C GLU A 240 -3.54 -16.94 -5.61
N SER A 241 -2.57 -17.37 -6.42
CA SER A 241 -1.37 -16.60 -6.75
C SER A 241 -1.53 -15.85 -8.08
N PRO A 242 -0.80 -14.76 -8.34
CA PRO A 242 -0.84 -14.05 -9.61
C PRO A 242 -0.67 -14.99 -10.80
N GLY A 243 -1.57 -14.90 -11.79
CA GLY A 243 -1.65 -15.88 -12.89
C GLY A 243 -0.44 -15.94 -13.82
N TYR A 244 0.49 -14.98 -13.73
CA TYR A 244 1.78 -15.01 -14.43
C TYR A 244 2.85 -15.85 -13.72
N LEU A 245 2.60 -16.31 -12.49
CA LEU A 245 3.51 -17.18 -11.74
C LEU A 245 3.15 -18.65 -11.97
N ASP A 246 4.20 -19.48 -12.02
CA ASP A 246 4.03 -20.93 -11.99
C ASP A 246 3.61 -21.36 -10.57
N ARG A 247 2.37 -21.87 -10.44
CA ARG A 247 1.79 -22.26 -9.15
C ARG A 247 2.64 -23.28 -8.40
N SER A 248 3.24 -24.26 -9.08
CA SER A 248 4.09 -25.27 -8.44
C SER A 248 5.30 -24.60 -7.80
N LYS A 249 5.93 -23.66 -8.51
CA LYS A 249 7.09 -22.92 -8.00
C LYS A 249 6.73 -22.01 -6.83
N VAL A 250 5.52 -21.41 -6.84
CA VAL A 250 5.01 -20.61 -5.72
C VAL A 250 4.90 -21.49 -4.46
N LEU A 251 4.28 -22.67 -4.60
CA LEU A 251 4.10 -23.60 -3.48
C LEU A 251 5.45 -24.10 -2.95
N ASP A 252 6.40 -24.44 -3.83
CA ASP A 252 7.75 -24.85 -3.44
C ASP A 252 8.49 -23.74 -2.68
N CYS A 253 8.41 -22.50 -3.18
CA CYS A 253 8.98 -21.31 -2.54
C CYS A 253 8.43 -21.10 -1.12
N ILE A 254 7.11 -21.14 -0.96
CA ILE A 254 6.45 -20.99 0.33
C ILE A 254 6.80 -22.16 1.25
N ALA A 255 6.75 -23.40 0.76
CA ALA A 255 7.08 -24.59 1.55
C ALA A 255 8.52 -24.55 2.09
N ASN A 256 9.49 -24.12 1.26
CA ASN A 256 10.87 -23.94 1.68
C ASN A 256 10.99 -22.89 2.79
N THR A 257 10.23 -21.81 2.72
CA THR A 257 10.22 -20.75 3.73
C THR A 257 9.59 -21.23 5.04
N VAL A 258 8.39 -21.83 4.95
CA VAL A 258 7.66 -22.41 6.07
C VAL A 258 8.50 -23.47 6.79
N LYS A 259 9.24 -24.30 6.05
CA LYS A 259 10.13 -25.30 6.61
C LYS A 259 11.22 -24.71 7.52
N GLN A 260 11.78 -23.56 7.18
CA GLN A 260 12.80 -22.93 8.02
C GLN A 260 12.25 -22.57 9.40
N TRP A 261 11.00 -22.09 9.45
CA TRP A 261 10.31 -21.77 10.70
C TRP A 261 9.86 -23.03 11.46
N SER A 262 9.36 -24.03 10.73
CA SER A 262 9.06 -25.36 11.28
C SER A 262 10.27 -25.92 12.04
N ASP A 263 11.44 -25.90 11.40
CA ASP A 263 12.69 -26.41 11.96
C ASP A 263 13.17 -25.57 13.16
N ALA A 264 13.05 -24.23 13.07
CA ALA A 264 13.51 -23.33 14.13
C ALA A 264 12.66 -23.41 15.40
N CYS A 265 11.34 -23.50 15.28
CA CYS A 265 10.41 -23.53 16.40
C CYS A 265 10.11 -24.95 16.93
N ALA A 266 10.67 -25.98 16.28
CA ALA A 266 10.34 -27.38 16.54
C ALA A 266 8.83 -27.67 16.45
N VAL A 267 8.16 -27.03 15.49
CA VAL A 267 6.76 -27.28 15.13
C VAL A 267 6.71 -28.00 13.79
N THR A 268 5.60 -28.65 13.49
CA THR A 268 5.29 -29.20 12.17
C THR A 268 4.32 -28.26 11.48
N LEU A 269 4.65 -27.83 10.26
CA LEU A 269 3.76 -27.03 9.41
C LEU A 269 3.39 -27.84 8.15
N THR A 270 2.13 -28.25 8.07
CA THR A 270 1.62 -29.13 7.00
C THR A 270 0.80 -28.33 6.00
N TYR A 271 1.16 -28.40 4.71
CA TYR A 271 0.37 -27.78 3.65
C TYR A 271 -0.99 -28.48 3.53
N VAL A 272 -2.06 -27.70 3.48
CA VAL A 272 -3.43 -28.15 3.18
C VAL A 272 -3.93 -27.42 1.93
N ASP A 273 -4.37 -28.19 0.93
CA ASP A 273 -4.87 -27.64 -0.32
C ASP A 273 -6.34 -27.24 -0.17
N GLY A 274 -6.60 -25.93 -0.11
CA GLY A 274 -7.91 -25.36 0.24
C GLY A 274 -8.68 -24.80 -0.97
N ALA A 275 -8.62 -25.46 -2.13
CA ALA A 275 -9.15 -24.92 -3.38
C ALA A 275 -10.68 -24.67 -3.42
N ASP A 276 -11.47 -25.18 -2.46
CA ASP A 276 -12.94 -25.18 -2.61
C ASP A 276 -13.78 -24.39 -1.60
N GLU A 277 -13.29 -24.03 -0.41
CA GLU A 277 -14.07 -23.16 0.49
C GLU A 277 -13.07 -22.28 1.25
N LYS A 278 -13.37 -20.98 1.38
CA LYS A 278 -12.57 -19.96 2.10
C LYS A 278 -11.70 -20.62 3.18
N SER A 279 -10.39 -20.37 3.10
CA SER A 279 -9.22 -20.77 3.94
C SER A 279 -9.35 -20.86 5.48
N ASN A 280 -10.57 -20.91 6.03
CA ASN A 280 -10.90 -20.90 7.44
C ASN A 280 -10.47 -22.16 8.23
N ASP A 281 -10.02 -23.23 7.57
CA ASP A 281 -9.63 -24.48 8.23
C ASP A 281 -8.11 -24.66 8.42
N SER A 282 -7.28 -23.77 7.87
CA SER A 282 -5.83 -23.79 8.14
C SER A 282 -5.45 -22.88 9.30
N ASP A 283 -4.49 -23.29 10.13
CA ASP A 283 -3.97 -22.45 11.22
C ASP A 283 -3.27 -21.17 10.71
N ILE A 284 -2.72 -21.25 9.50
CA ILE A 284 -2.07 -20.15 8.80
C ILE A 284 -2.56 -20.09 7.36
N TRP A 285 -3.17 -18.99 6.92
CA TRP A 285 -3.52 -18.80 5.50
C TRP A 285 -2.67 -17.71 4.85
N ILE A 286 -2.17 -17.99 3.65
CA ILE A 286 -1.36 -17.07 2.84
C ILE A 286 -2.17 -16.69 1.61
N GLU A 287 -2.42 -15.40 1.36
CA GLU A 287 -3.18 -14.97 0.18
C GLU A 287 -2.57 -13.71 -0.46
N TRP A 288 -2.84 -13.53 -1.75
CA TRP A 288 -2.62 -12.26 -2.42
C TRP A 288 -3.90 -11.44 -2.37
N SER A 289 -3.79 -10.17 -2.01
CA SER A 289 -4.95 -9.30 -1.90
C SER A 289 -4.63 -7.89 -2.36
N ASP A 290 -5.55 -7.28 -3.10
CA ASP A 290 -5.51 -5.86 -3.40
C ASP A 290 -6.33 -5.13 -2.35
N LYS A 291 -5.64 -4.33 -1.53
CA LYS A 291 -6.24 -3.42 -0.53
C LYS A 291 -5.73 -2.01 -0.72
N THR A 292 -5.16 -1.70 -1.89
CA THR A 292 -4.45 -0.44 -2.14
C THR A 292 -5.31 0.79 -1.91
N LEU A 293 -6.63 0.67 -1.94
CA LEU A 293 -7.55 1.78 -1.74
C LEU A 293 -8.69 1.53 -0.74
N HIS A 294 -8.40 0.87 0.39
CA HIS A 294 -9.32 0.93 1.51
C HIS A 294 -9.38 2.36 2.09
N ARG A 295 -10.58 2.98 2.07
CA ARG A 295 -10.85 4.35 2.54
C ARG A 295 -10.32 4.67 3.94
N GLU A 296 -10.19 3.66 4.79
CA GLU A 296 -9.76 3.82 6.19
C GLU A 296 -8.23 3.67 6.36
N ASN A 297 -7.48 3.22 5.36
CA ASN A 297 -6.06 2.91 5.51
C ASN A 297 -5.25 3.10 4.21
N VAL A 298 -5.00 4.36 3.86
CA VAL A 298 -4.35 4.82 2.60
C VAL A 298 -2.89 4.34 2.45
N LEU A 299 -2.27 3.80 3.50
CA LEU A 299 -0.91 3.24 3.49
C LEU A 299 -0.91 1.71 3.73
N ARG A 300 -2.06 1.04 3.57
CA ARG A 300 -2.16 -0.40 3.84
C ARG A 300 -1.42 -1.22 2.78
N PHE A 301 -1.61 -0.85 1.51
CA PHE A 301 -0.84 -1.25 0.33
C PHE A 301 -0.76 0.02 -0.52
N ASP A 302 0.43 0.48 -0.86
CA ASP A 302 0.70 1.81 -1.43
C ASP A 302 1.01 1.77 -2.94
N GLY A 303 0.63 0.66 -3.59
CA GLY A 303 0.93 0.37 -4.99
C GLY A 303 2.22 -0.44 -5.11
N ALA A 304 2.87 -0.40 -6.27
CA ALA A 304 4.14 -1.10 -6.46
C ALA A 304 5.30 -0.41 -5.72
N GLY A 305 6.04 -1.15 -4.91
CA GLY A 305 7.03 -0.66 -3.97
C GLY A 305 6.42 -0.37 -2.60
N GLY A 306 7.25 0.05 -1.63
CA GLY A 306 6.74 0.34 -0.29
C GLY A 306 6.28 -0.92 0.45
N VAL A 307 4.99 -1.05 0.72
CA VAL A 307 4.40 -2.11 1.55
C VAL A 307 4.05 -3.35 0.72
N LEU A 308 4.86 -4.42 0.77
CA LEU A 308 4.57 -5.63 -0.03
C LEU A 308 3.61 -6.61 0.65
N GLY A 309 3.16 -6.34 1.88
CA GLY A 309 2.24 -7.23 2.58
C GLY A 309 1.97 -6.93 4.05
N GLU A 310 1.11 -7.75 4.67
CA GLU A 310 0.67 -7.66 6.07
C GLU A 310 0.68 -9.06 6.70
N GLY A 311 1.19 -9.19 7.92
CA GLY A 311 1.13 -10.44 8.68
C GLY A 311 0.33 -10.26 9.97
N GLY A 312 -0.36 -11.30 10.42
CA GLY A 312 -1.14 -11.22 11.65
C GLY A 312 -1.63 -12.58 12.14
N HIS A 313 -2.75 -12.54 12.87
CA HIS A 313 -3.36 -13.68 13.56
C HIS A 313 -3.69 -14.88 12.65
N GLY A 314 -2.70 -15.73 12.38
CA GLY A 314 -2.86 -16.88 11.49
C GLY A 314 -2.92 -16.50 10.01
N PHE A 315 -2.43 -15.32 9.63
CA PHE A 315 -2.51 -14.90 8.22
C PHE A 315 -1.28 -14.18 7.71
N VAL A 316 -1.11 -14.27 6.39
CA VAL A 316 -0.11 -13.57 5.59
C VAL A 316 -0.82 -13.04 4.35
N LEU A 317 -0.88 -11.72 4.20
CA LEU A 317 -1.38 -11.04 3.00
C LEU A 317 -0.20 -10.51 2.20
N LEU A 318 -0.12 -10.91 0.94
CA LEU A 318 0.81 -10.38 -0.05
C LEU A 318 0.08 -9.33 -0.88
N ASP A 319 0.69 -8.17 -1.10
CA ASP A 319 0.09 -7.14 -1.94
C ASP A 319 0.03 -7.64 -3.39
N SER A 320 -1.17 -7.76 -3.95
CA SER A 320 -1.32 -8.18 -5.35
C SER A 320 -0.97 -7.11 -6.37
N ALA A 321 -0.81 -5.84 -5.95
CA ALA A 321 -0.36 -4.75 -6.81
C ALA A 321 1.14 -4.87 -7.16
N GLU A 322 1.89 -5.67 -6.41
CA GLU A 322 3.30 -5.97 -6.65
C GLU A 322 3.53 -6.87 -7.88
N ARG A 323 4.67 -6.63 -8.54
CA ARG A 323 5.17 -7.57 -9.56
C ARG A 323 6.00 -8.66 -8.89
N TRP A 324 5.34 -9.72 -8.46
CA TRP A 324 5.98 -10.87 -7.83
C TRP A 324 6.84 -11.66 -8.81
N VAL A 325 8.00 -12.14 -8.36
CA VAL A 325 8.87 -13.08 -9.09
C VAL A 325 9.30 -14.22 -8.15
N ILE A 326 9.89 -15.29 -8.71
CA ILE A 326 10.44 -16.40 -7.94
C ILE A 326 11.88 -16.60 -8.41
N GLY A 327 12.81 -16.09 -7.60
CA GLY A 327 14.21 -15.97 -7.95
C GLY A 327 14.45 -14.76 -8.84
N ILE A 328 15.40 -13.92 -8.45
CA ILE A 328 15.88 -12.80 -9.27
C ILE A 328 17.16 -13.25 -10.01
N ASP A 329 17.22 -13.04 -11.32
CA ASP A 329 18.47 -13.13 -12.08
C ASP A 329 19.12 -11.75 -12.22
N GLU A 330 20.37 -11.67 -12.69
CA GLU A 330 21.10 -10.39 -12.86
C GLU A 330 20.37 -9.37 -13.77
N HIS A 331 19.43 -9.81 -14.61
CA HIS A 331 18.62 -8.94 -15.46
C HIS A 331 17.42 -8.37 -14.70
N LEU A 332 16.79 -9.17 -13.84
CA LEU A 332 15.69 -8.77 -12.96
C LEU A 332 16.17 -7.98 -11.73
N GLU A 333 17.41 -8.20 -11.24
CA GLU A 333 18.00 -7.45 -10.12
C GLU A 333 18.17 -5.96 -10.44
N LYS A 334 18.32 -5.64 -11.73
CA LYS A 334 18.40 -4.25 -12.20
C LYS A 334 17.03 -3.57 -12.29
N SER A 335 15.95 -4.35 -12.25
CA SER A 335 14.59 -3.84 -12.21
C SER A 335 14.22 -3.50 -10.77
N LYS A 336 14.01 -2.22 -10.48
CA LYS A 336 13.54 -1.77 -9.15
C LYS A 336 12.09 -2.16 -8.86
N ASP A 337 11.39 -2.68 -9.85
CA ASP A 337 9.93 -2.80 -9.87
C ASP A 337 9.44 -4.25 -9.62
N VAL A 338 10.32 -5.18 -9.23
CA VAL A 338 9.96 -6.59 -8.96
C VAL A 338 10.21 -6.98 -7.52
N SER A 339 9.31 -7.81 -6.96
CA SER A 339 9.35 -8.28 -5.58
C SER A 339 9.50 -9.80 -5.57
N ASP A 340 10.60 -10.33 -5.03
CA ASP A 340 10.90 -11.77 -5.11
C ASP A 340 10.31 -12.53 -3.92
N LEU A 341 9.48 -13.52 -4.20
CA LEU A 341 8.94 -14.44 -3.20
C LEU A 341 10.04 -15.29 -2.55
N ASN A 342 11.15 -15.56 -3.23
CA ASN A 342 12.29 -16.24 -2.63
C ASN A 342 13.16 -15.29 -1.81
N ASP A 343 12.95 -13.97 -1.89
CA ASP A 343 13.71 -13.06 -1.04
C ASP A 343 13.29 -13.36 0.40
N PRO A 344 14.20 -13.88 1.25
CA PRO A 344 13.96 -14.04 2.67
C PRO A 344 13.36 -12.75 3.25
N ASN A 345 13.82 -11.56 2.83
CA ASN A 345 13.29 -10.27 3.28
C ASN A 345 11.79 -10.14 3.02
N THR A 346 11.24 -10.74 1.96
CA THR A 346 9.79 -10.80 1.68
C THR A 346 9.01 -11.48 2.83
N TRP A 347 9.65 -12.34 3.60
CA TRP A 347 9.06 -13.15 4.66
C TRP A 347 9.72 -12.94 6.03
N TYR A 348 10.69 -12.03 6.09
CA TYR A 348 11.66 -11.85 7.17
C TYR A 348 11.66 -10.39 7.64
N ARG A 349 12.18 -10.09 8.83
CA ARG A 349 12.21 -8.71 9.34
C ARG A 349 13.58 -8.30 9.88
N GLY A 350 14.29 -7.53 9.06
CA GLY A 350 15.12 -6.37 9.45
C GLY A 350 14.69 -5.08 8.74
N GLN A 351 13.84 -5.22 7.72
CA GLN A 351 12.92 -4.28 7.08
C GLN A 351 11.68 -5.15 6.83
N PRO A 352 10.44 -4.71 7.05
CA PRO A 352 9.34 -5.68 7.08
C PRO A 352 9.05 -6.20 5.66
N THR A 353 8.47 -7.38 5.44
CA THR A 353 7.71 -7.53 4.19
C THR A 353 6.47 -8.41 4.31
N ILE A 354 6.51 -9.54 5.02
CA ILE A 354 5.38 -10.13 5.77
C ILE A 354 5.98 -10.93 6.95
N SER A 355 5.42 -10.83 8.16
CA SER A 355 5.90 -11.56 9.35
C SER A 355 4.89 -12.59 9.84
N LEU A 356 5.40 -13.74 10.29
CA LEU A 356 4.65 -14.75 11.03
C LEU A 356 4.84 -14.67 12.57
N TYR A 357 5.51 -13.67 13.19
CA TYR A 357 5.91 -13.84 14.62
C TYR A 357 5.81 -12.74 15.71
N HIS A 358 6.24 -11.48 15.63
CA HIS A 358 6.48 -10.65 16.85
C HIS A 358 7.57 -11.16 17.81
N THR A 359 8.85 -10.99 17.47
CA THR A 359 9.95 -10.98 18.48
C THR A 359 11.26 -10.36 17.89
N ALA A 360 11.72 -9.19 18.37
CA ALA A 360 13.13 -8.70 18.48
C ALA A 360 14.10 -8.57 17.22
N PRO A 361 15.35 -8.01 17.31
CA PRO A 361 15.76 -6.82 16.52
C PRO A 361 17.11 -6.84 15.67
N TYR A 362 17.13 -6.13 14.52
CA TYR A 362 18.20 -5.46 13.70
C TYR A 362 19.06 -6.18 12.59
N TYR A 363 18.97 -5.60 11.37
CA TYR A 363 19.86 -5.47 10.17
C TYR A 363 20.95 -6.50 9.81
N ALA A 364 20.86 -7.06 8.59
CA ALA A 364 21.95 -7.35 7.63
C ALA A 364 21.39 -7.84 6.26
N PRO A 365 22.10 -7.68 5.12
CA PRO A 365 21.56 -7.90 3.78
C PRO A 365 21.47 -9.38 3.36
N HIS A 366 20.53 -9.65 2.44
CA HIS A 366 20.39 -10.82 1.55
C HIS A 366 20.89 -12.18 2.10
N LYS A 367 20.10 -12.83 2.96
CA LYS A 367 20.37 -14.21 3.38
C LYS A 367 19.14 -15.08 3.28
N THR A 368 19.12 -16.01 2.33
CA THR A 368 18.04 -16.97 2.05
C THR A 368 17.73 -17.94 3.20
N THR A 369 18.38 -17.77 4.35
CA THR A 369 18.28 -18.63 5.53
C THR A 369 18.14 -17.82 6.82
N LEU A 370 17.35 -18.34 7.76
CA LEU A 370 17.28 -17.80 9.13
C LEU A 370 18.68 -17.78 9.77
N THR A 371 19.10 -16.60 10.22
CA THR A 371 20.27 -16.40 11.07
C THR A 371 20.03 -16.94 12.49
N GLU A 372 21.10 -17.05 13.28
CA GLU A 372 21.00 -17.50 14.67
C GLU A 372 20.22 -16.53 15.58
N VAL A 373 20.19 -15.24 15.23
CA VAL A 373 19.36 -14.25 15.94
C VAL A 373 17.88 -14.57 15.71
N ASP A 374 17.54 -14.97 14.48
CA ASP A 374 16.17 -15.23 14.05
C ASP A 374 15.59 -16.47 14.68
N LYS A 375 16.39 -17.53 14.72
CA LYS A 375 16.01 -18.79 15.37
C LYS A 375 15.73 -18.56 16.86
N ARG A 376 16.55 -17.77 17.54
CA ARG A 376 16.36 -17.45 18.96
C ARG A 376 15.05 -16.69 19.19
N ILE A 377 14.82 -15.67 18.38
CA ILE A 377 13.60 -14.87 18.35
C ILE A 377 12.34 -15.72 18.15
N ALA A 378 12.39 -16.64 17.19
CA ALA A 378 11.29 -17.55 16.86
C ALA A 378 10.96 -18.46 18.05
N VAL A 379 11.99 -19.03 18.66
CA VAL A 379 11.87 -19.90 19.84
C VAL A 379 11.34 -19.12 21.05
N ASP A 380 11.82 -17.91 21.30
CA ASP A 380 11.39 -17.09 22.44
C ASP A 380 9.91 -16.71 22.31
N GLY A 381 9.49 -16.27 21.12
CA GLY A 381 8.11 -15.93 20.87
C GLY A 381 7.18 -17.15 20.93
N TRP A 382 7.62 -18.32 20.43
CA TRP A 382 6.89 -19.59 20.58
C TRP A 382 6.81 -20.04 22.04
N GLY A 383 7.82 -19.74 22.82
CA GLY A 383 7.77 -19.92 24.27
C GLY A 383 6.76 -18.99 24.96
N GLU A 384 6.53 -17.78 24.45
CA GLU A 384 5.58 -16.81 25.00
C GLU A 384 4.12 -17.11 24.63
N SER A 385 3.84 -17.54 23.39
CA SER A 385 2.49 -17.95 22.98
C SER A 385 1.93 -19.05 23.89
N ARG A 386 2.79 -19.96 24.36
CA ARG A 386 2.45 -21.06 25.28
C ARG A 386 2.21 -20.66 26.73
N LYS A 387 2.70 -19.49 27.17
CA LYS A 387 2.65 -19.05 28.59
C LYS A 387 1.34 -18.36 28.99
N LYS A 388 0.43 -18.09 28.06
CA LYS A 388 -0.85 -17.39 28.31
C LYS A 388 -1.97 -18.28 28.88
N THR A 389 -1.62 -19.42 29.48
CA THR A 389 -2.55 -20.36 30.12
C THR A 389 -3.08 -19.88 31.48
#